data_AF-A0A1Y1JW81-F1
#
_entry.id   AF-A0A1Y1JW81-F1
#
_cell.length_a   1.000
_cell.length_b   1.000
_cell.length_c   1.000
_cell.angle_alpha   90.00
_cell.angle_beta   90.00
_cell.angle_gamma   90.00
#
_symmetry.space_group_name_H-M   'P 1'
#
loop_
_entity.id
_entity.type
_entity.pdbx_description
1 polymer ?
#
loop_
_entity_poly.entity_id
_entity_poly.type
_entity_poly.pdbx_seq_one_letter_code
_entity_poly.pdbx_strand_id
1 'polypeptide(L)'
;MENSYNFIILRFLSYVQNKFWPLYPICNEIMDNYKKKADHGLGGAWSSNVCNKDSVRSKLKTIIIDENLKDRKICTQAMLYLVDVQSMLNNTLLEASCVYLYFWLSHNIKEVKNIKDITENYDNLLKLYKSFSWDMPIHNCYKYKIDFTQEDLGIIKDIHYTHNYAKKRDNNSDNYNQEFYNKVVSFKKYFDKQMQTEETVTCNTEVKTITKTTVSCKNNISFPIIITLFITSLISILLFTLYKYTSFSSYLKRILSYKRNKWNLIDEEINRFQETEISSSIKRDDEYYMLSNYQGY
;
A
#
# COMPACT_ATOMS: atom_id res chain seq x y z
N MET A 1 -18.54 -6.16 47.87
CA MET A 1 -18.65 -5.76 46.45
C MET A 1 -17.45 -4.93 45.95
N GLU A 2 -16.74 -4.19 46.82
CA GLU A 2 -15.52 -3.43 46.43
C GLU A 2 -14.34 -4.29 45.93
N ASN A 3 -14.16 -5.51 46.44
CA ASN A 3 -13.06 -6.39 46.01
C ASN A 3 -13.21 -6.95 44.58
N SER A 4 -14.42 -6.94 44.02
CA SER A 4 -14.66 -7.43 42.64
C SER A 4 -14.32 -6.38 41.58
N TYR A 5 -14.52 -5.10 41.90
CA TYR A 5 -14.20 -3.97 41.00
C TYR A 5 -12.69 -3.79 40.81
N ASN A 6 -11.90 -3.86 41.90
CA ASN A 6 -10.43 -3.77 41.80
C ASN A 6 -9.83 -4.90 40.95
N PHE A 7 -10.44 -6.08 40.96
CA PHE A 7 -9.91 -7.23 40.22
C PHE A 7 -10.17 -7.16 38.71
N ILE A 8 -11.30 -6.58 38.28
CA ILE A 8 -11.66 -6.41 36.87
C ILE A 8 -10.82 -5.29 36.24
N ILE A 9 -10.64 -4.18 36.95
CA ILE A 9 -9.77 -3.07 36.51
C ILE A 9 -8.32 -3.56 36.35
N LEU A 10 -7.78 -4.33 37.31
CA LEU A 10 -6.42 -4.87 37.21
C LEU A 10 -6.24 -5.88 36.07
N ARG A 11 -7.27 -6.66 35.70
CA ARG A 11 -7.17 -7.61 34.59
C ARG A 11 -7.21 -6.93 33.23
N PHE A 12 -8.05 -5.92 33.04
CA PHE A 12 -8.14 -5.21 31.76
C PHE A 12 -6.94 -4.27 31.56
N LEU A 13 -6.50 -3.61 32.64
CA LEU A 13 -5.21 -2.92 32.70
C LEU A 13 -4.04 -3.88 32.47
N SER A 14 -4.10 -5.13 32.92
CA SER A 14 -3.03 -6.07 32.58
C SER A 14 -3.05 -6.43 31.08
N TYR A 15 -4.22 -6.68 30.50
CA TYR A 15 -4.31 -7.21 29.14
C TYR A 15 -4.02 -6.15 28.06
N VAL A 16 -4.76 -5.04 28.06
CA VAL A 16 -4.63 -4.00 27.02
C VAL A 16 -3.33 -3.21 27.19
N GLN A 17 -2.98 -2.91 28.44
CA GLN A 17 -1.86 -2.06 28.79
C GLN A 17 -0.52 -2.79 28.68
N ASN A 18 -0.42 -4.11 28.91
CA ASN A 18 0.84 -4.83 28.68
C ASN A 18 1.02 -5.23 27.21
N LYS A 19 -0.04 -5.71 26.54
CA LYS A 19 0.10 -6.30 25.19
C LYS A 19 0.17 -5.27 24.07
N PHE A 20 -0.64 -4.20 24.11
CA PHE A 20 -0.78 -3.30 22.96
C PHE A 20 -0.11 -1.95 23.14
N TRP A 21 0.02 -1.49 24.39
CA TRP A 21 0.56 -0.17 24.70
C TRP A 21 1.90 0.13 24.00
N PRO A 22 2.86 -0.79 23.95
CA PRO A 22 4.14 -0.48 23.33
C PRO A 22 4.11 -0.49 21.80
N LEU A 23 3.03 -1.00 21.20
CA LEU A 23 2.79 -0.94 19.75
C LEU A 23 2.01 0.33 19.35
N TYR A 24 1.44 1.08 20.30
CA TYR A 24 0.74 2.33 20.03
C TYR A 24 1.62 3.39 19.35
N PRO A 25 2.90 3.59 19.72
CA PRO A 25 3.77 4.52 19.02
C PRO A 25 3.88 4.21 17.53
N ILE A 26 3.99 2.93 17.16
CA ILE A 26 4.05 2.48 15.77
C ILE A 26 2.73 2.78 15.06
N CYS A 27 1.61 2.43 15.67
CA CYS A 27 0.27 2.70 15.13
C CYS A 27 0.04 4.20 14.93
N ASN A 28 0.47 5.02 15.90
CA ASN A 28 0.39 6.47 15.85
C ASN A 28 1.27 7.05 14.74
N GLU A 29 2.48 6.53 14.54
CA GLU A 29 3.36 6.96 13.45
C GLU A 29 2.73 6.69 12.08
N ILE A 30 2.15 5.51 11.87
CA ILE A 30 1.42 5.16 10.64
C ILE A 30 0.25 6.14 10.44
N MET A 31 -0.56 6.35 11.48
CA MET A 31 -1.70 7.25 11.45
C MET A 31 -1.30 8.71 11.16
N ASP A 32 -0.24 9.22 11.80
CA ASP A 32 0.29 10.58 11.61
C ASP A 32 0.89 10.79 10.21
N ASN A 33 1.51 9.75 9.63
CA ASN A 33 1.98 9.80 8.25
C ASN A 33 0.80 10.03 7.29
N TYR A 34 -0.34 9.38 7.54
CA TYR A 34 -1.55 9.56 6.76
C TYR A 34 -2.25 10.90 6.97
N LYS A 35 -2.12 11.49 8.16
CA LYS A 35 -2.59 12.87 8.40
C LYS A 35 -1.98 13.84 7.39
N LYS A 36 -0.66 13.79 7.22
CA LYS A 36 0.07 14.66 6.28
C LYS A 36 -0.40 14.43 4.84
N LYS A 37 -0.53 13.17 4.42
CA LYS A 37 -1.04 12.84 3.06
C LYS A 37 -2.46 13.37 2.85
N ALA A 38 -3.34 13.18 3.82
CA ALA A 38 -4.72 13.67 3.76
C ALA A 38 -4.78 15.20 3.70
N ASP A 39 -3.93 15.90 4.47
CA ASP A 39 -3.82 17.36 4.46
C ASP A 39 -3.42 17.93 3.09
N HIS A 40 -2.56 17.21 2.36
CA HIS A 40 -2.16 17.55 0.99
C HIS A 40 -3.13 17.02 -0.08
N GLY A 41 -4.25 16.41 0.30
CA GLY A 41 -5.22 15.83 -0.63
C GLY A 41 -4.76 14.54 -1.33
N LEU A 42 -3.69 13.91 -0.85
CA LEU A 42 -3.03 12.73 -1.45
C LEU A 42 -3.68 11.40 -1.04
N GLY A 43 -5.01 11.29 -1.09
CA GLY A 43 -5.73 10.06 -0.74
C GLY A 43 -6.28 9.26 -1.93
N GLY A 44 -6.00 9.69 -3.16
CA GLY A 44 -6.51 9.05 -4.37
C GLY A 44 -8.02 8.87 -4.35
N ALA A 45 -8.47 7.67 -4.73
CA ALA A 45 -9.89 7.31 -4.81
C ALA A 45 -10.63 7.39 -3.46
N TRP A 46 -9.94 7.16 -2.34
CA TRP A 46 -10.54 7.31 -1.01
C TRP A 46 -10.95 8.76 -0.76
N SER A 47 -10.05 9.70 -1.06
CA SER A 47 -10.31 11.12 -0.87
C SER A 47 -11.35 11.68 -1.84
N SER A 48 -11.33 11.24 -3.11
CA SER A 48 -12.19 11.81 -4.15
C SER A 48 -13.59 11.18 -4.20
N ASN A 49 -13.71 9.87 -3.94
CA ASN A 49 -14.94 9.13 -4.20
C ASN A 49 -15.69 8.77 -2.91
N VAL A 50 -14.96 8.37 -1.86
CA VAL A 50 -15.53 7.88 -0.60
C VAL A 50 -15.70 9.03 0.39
N CYS A 51 -14.61 9.70 0.73
CA CYS A 51 -14.56 10.72 1.78
C CYS A 51 -14.97 12.12 1.31
N ASN A 52 -15.28 12.30 0.03
CA ASN A 52 -15.79 13.57 -0.49
C ASN A 52 -17.30 13.67 -0.27
N LYS A 53 -17.75 14.55 0.64
CA LYS A 53 -19.16 14.79 0.96
C LYS A 53 -20.03 15.12 -0.26
N ASP A 54 -19.45 15.71 -1.31
CA ASP A 54 -20.17 16.18 -2.50
C ASP A 54 -20.12 15.18 -3.65
N SER A 55 -19.36 14.09 -3.50
CA SER A 55 -19.37 13.00 -4.46
C SER A 55 -20.72 12.30 -4.43
N VAL A 56 -21.35 12.16 -5.59
CA VAL A 56 -22.58 11.36 -5.79
C VAL A 56 -22.39 9.91 -5.34
N ARG A 57 -21.14 9.41 -5.37
CA ARG A 57 -20.79 8.05 -4.93
C ARG A 57 -20.47 7.96 -3.43
N SER A 58 -20.43 9.09 -2.72
CA SER A 58 -20.08 9.09 -1.32
C SER A 58 -21.20 8.51 -0.48
N LYS A 59 -20.92 7.38 0.15
CA LYS A 59 -21.75 6.81 1.22
C LYS A 59 -21.39 7.39 2.60
N LEU A 60 -20.49 8.38 2.65
CA LEU A 60 -20.00 8.94 3.90
C LEU A 60 -21.12 9.55 4.74
N LYS A 61 -21.98 10.37 4.10
CA LYS A 61 -23.09 11.07 4.77
C LYS A 61 -24.11 10.11 5.39
N THR A 62 -24.29 8.94 4.79
CA THR A 62 -25.30 7.96 5.21
C THR A 62 -24.76 6.92 6.18
N ILE A 63 -23.46 6.60 6.11
CA ILE A 63 -22.84 5.57 6.94
C ILE A 63 -22.23 6.15 8.23
N ILE A 64 -21.50 7.27 8.14
CA ILE A 64 -20.84 7.86 9.31
C ILE A 64 -21.82 8.75 10.05
N ILE A 65 -21.87 8.65 11.37
CA ILE A 65 -22.81 9.41 12.20
C ILE A 65 -22.17 10.74 12.62
N ASP A 66 -20.96 10.68 13.16
CA ASP A 66 -20.25 11.86 13.68
C ASP A 66 -19.85 12.84 12.57
N GLU A 67 -20.11 14.13 12.76
CA GLU A 67 -19.84 15.17 11.76
C GLU A 67 -18.35 15.44 11.53
N ASN A 68 -17.51 15.27 12.56
CA ASN A 68 -16.08 15.50 12.45
C ASN A 68 -15.42 14.36 11.67
N LEU A 69 -15.85 13.11 11.87
CA LEU A 69 -15.41 11.98 11.06
C LEU A 69 -15.84 12.08 9.59
N LYS A 70 -16.88 12.87 9.28
CA LYS A 70 -17.24 13.18 7.89
C LYS A 70 -16.31 14.23 7.27
N ASP A 71 -15.43 14.87 8.03
CA ASP A 71 -14.39 15.72 7.46
C ASP A 71 -13.55 14.89 6.47
N ARG A 72 -13.32 15.47 5.29
CA ARG A 72 -12.66 14.76 4.19
C ARG A 72 -11.26 14.30 4.59
N LYS A 73 -10.52 15.09 5.37
CA LYS A 73 -9.14 14.77 5.76
C LYS A 73 -9.13 13.66 6.81
N ILE A 74 -9.97 13.77 7.84
CA ILE A 74 -10.11 12.77 8.91
C ILE A 74 -10.56 11.42 8.32
N CYS A 75 -11.58 11.42 7.47
CA CYS A 75 -12.02 10.21 6.77
C CYS A 75 -10.90 9.63 5.90
N THR A 76 -10.23 10.45 5.09
CA THR A 76 -9.15 9.98 4.20
C THR A 76 -8.02 9.35 5.01
N GLN A 77 -7.63 9.99 6.11
CA GLN A 77 -6.60 9.49 7.02
C GLN A 77 -6.99 8.10 7.58
N ALA A 78 -8.21 7.95 8.08
CA ALA A 78 -8.69 6.67 8.62
C ALA A 78 -8.78 5.58 7.55
N MET A 79 -9.23 5.89 6.33
CA MET A 79 -9.30 4.92 5.25
C MET A 79 -7.92 4.44 4.81
N LEU A 80 -6.94 5.35 4.68
CA LEU A 80 -5.57 4.98 4.34
C LEU A 80 -4.92 4.14 5.44
N TYR A 81 -5.18 4.47 6.71
CA TYR A 81 -4.75 3.64 7.83
C TYR A 81 -5.32 2.22 7.75
N LEU A 82 -6.62 2.07 7.48
CA LEU A 82 -7.25 0.75 7.31
C LEU A 82 -6.62 -0.06 6.16
N VAL A 83 -6.24 0.59 5.04
CA VAL A 83 -5.54 -0.12 3.95
C VAL A 83 -4.25 -0.78 4.45
N ASP A 84 -3.43 -0.04 5.22
CA ASP A 84 -2.19 -0.59 5.76
C ASP A 84 -2.47 -1.71 6.75
N VAL A 85 -3.42 -1.51 7.67
CA VAL A 85 -3.81 -2.51 8.67
C VAL A 85 -4.30 -3.79 8.01
N GLN A 86 -5.11 -3.69 6.94
CA GLN A 86 -5.57 -4.86 6.19
C GLN A 86 -4.42 -5.71 5.64
N SER A 87 -3.28 -5.08 5.31
CA SER A 87 -2.09 -5.73 4.74
C SER A 87 -1.10 -6.26 5.79
N MET A 88 -1.33 -6.02 7.08
CA MET A 88 -0.42 -6.46 8.14
C MET A 88 -0.40 -7.98 8.28
N LEU A 89 0.81 -8.55 8.25
CA LEU A 89 1.04 -9.99 8.44
C LEU A 89 1.17 -10.38 9.92
N ASN A 90 1.65 -9.46 10.76
CA ASN A 90 1.82 -9.73 12.18
C ASN A 90 0.47 -9.57 12.91
N ASN A 91 -0.09 -10.67 13.41
CA ASN A 91 -1.40 -10.68 14.07
C ASN A 91 -1.45 -9.79 15.32
N THR A 92 -0.36 -9.70 16.08
CA THR A 92 -0.29 -8.86 17.29
C THR A 92 -0.33 -7.38 16.93
N LEU A 93 0.44 -6.96 15.92
CA LEU A 93 0.42 -5.57 15.42
C LEU A 93 -0.92 -5.24 14.75
N LEU A 94 -1.50 -6.19 14.01
CA LEU A 94 -2.82 -6.07 13.42
C LEU A 94 -3.89 -5.82 14.49
N GLU A 95 -3.93 -6.65 15.53
CA GLU A 95 -4.82 -6.50 16.68
C GLU A 95 -4.60 -5.14 17.36
N ALA A 96 -3.33 -4.80 17.66
CA ALA A 96 -2.97 -3.52 18.26
C ALA A 96 -3.42 -2.32 17.41
N SER A 97 -3.32 -2.43 16.08
CA SER A 97 -3.70 -1.37 15.15
C SER A 97 -5.22 -1.18 15.08
N CYS A 98 -5.98 -2.27 15.13
CA CYS A 98 -7.45 -2.22 15.23
C CYS A 98 -7.89 -1.57 16.54
N VAL A 99 -7.24 -1.93 17.66
CA VAL A 99 -7.46 -1.33 18.98
C VAL A 99 -7.07 0.16 18.99
N TYR A 100 -5.93 0.49 18.39
CA TYR A 100 -5.48 1.86 18.26
C TYR A 100 -6.44 2.71 17.42
N LEU A 101 -7.04 2.17 16.36
CA LEU A 101 -8.04 2.91 15.57
C LEU A 101 -9.24 3.29 16.44
N TYR A 102 -9.74 2.36 17.27
CA TYR A 102 -10.84 2.65 18.20
C TYR A 102 -10.48 3.81 19.14
N PHE A 103 -9.28 3.75 19.71
CA PHE A 103 -8.73 4.83 20.53
C PHE A 103 -8.65 6.15 19.76
N TRP A 104 -8.11 6.14 18.54
CA TRP A 104 -7.96 7.33 17.72
C TRP A 104 -9.31 7.98 17.40
N LEU A 105 -10.35 7.18 17.16
CA LEU A 105 -11.71 7.69 16.95
C LEU A 105 -12.26 8.43 18.16
N SER A 106 -11.99 7.95 19.37
CA SER A 106 -12.43 8.64 20.58
C SER A 106 -11.90 10.07 20.72
N HIS A 107 -10.80 10.40 20.03
CA HIS A 107 -10.21 11.74 19.99
C HIS A 107 -10.71 12.59 18.82
N ASN A 108 -11.23 11.95 17.78
CA ASN A 108 -11.67 12.62 16.56
C ASN A 108 -13.20 12.72 16.45
N ILE A 109 -13.95 12.08 17.33
CA ILE A 109 -15.39 12.29 17.48
C ILE A 109 -15.64 13.60 18.22
N LYS A 110 -16.56 14.44 17.72
CA LYS A 110 -16.78 15.79 18.23
C LYS A 110 -17.31 15.79 19.66
N GLU A 111 -18.28 14.92 19.93
CA GLU A 111 -18.91 14.75 21.24
C GLU A 111 -19.07 13.26 21.53
N VAL A 112 -18.15 12.70 22.32
CA VAL A 112 -18.29 11.34 22.82
C VAL A 112 -19.19 11.38 24.05
N LYS A 113 -20.47 10.99 23.91
CA LYS A 113 -21.39 10.92 25.05
C LYS A 113 -21.26 9.60 25.78
N ASN A 114 -21.01 8.52 25.02
CA ASN A 114 -20.83 7.19 25.57
C ASN A 114 -19.94 6.35 24.63
N ILE A 115 -19.58 5.16 25.09
CA ILE A 115 -18.75 4.24 24.32
C ILE A 115 -19.42 3.69 23.05
N LYS A 116 -20.75 3.57 23.06
CA LYS A 116 -21.53 3.10 21.91
C LYS A 116 -21.35 4.02 20.71
N ASP A 117 -21.21 5.34 20.92
CA ASP A 117 -20.94 6.30 19.84
C ASP A 117 -19.62 5.98 19.12
N ILE A 118 -18.58 5.59 19.87
CA ILE A 118 -17.28 5.21 19.29
C ILE A 118 -17.41 3.88 18.56
N THR A 119 -18.02 2.88 19.20
CA THR A 119 -18.22 1.55 18.60
C THR A 119 -19.02 1.62 17.31
N GLU A 120 -20.09 2.41 17.28
CA GLU A 120 -20.93 2.55 16.10
C GLU A 120 -20.18 3.26 14.96
N ASN A 121 -19.42 4.33 15.25
CA ASN A 121 -18.59 4.98 14.25
C ASN A 121 -17.44 4.08 13.77
N TYR A 122 -16.84 3.26 14.63
CA TYR A 122 -15.83 2.27 14.27
C TYR A 122 -16.40 1.24 13.30
N ASP A 123 -17.54 0.61 13.63
CA ASP A 123 -18.22 -0.35 12.77
C ASP A 123 -18.63 0.29 11.43
N ASN A 124 -19.08 1.54 11.45
CA ASN A 124 -19.46 2.28 10.27
C ASN A 124 -18.25 2.65 9.39
N LEU A 125 -17.09 2.95 9.96
CA LEU A 125 -15.85 3.10 9.18
C LEU A 125 -15.44 1.80 8.48
N LEU A 126 -15.56 0.65 9.15
CA LEU A 126 -15.26 -0.64 8.52
C LEU A 126 -16.26 -0.97 7.40
N LYS A 127 -17.56 -0.62 7.58
CA LYS A 127 -18.57 -0.74 6.52
C LYS A 127 -18.24 0.19 5.35
N LEU A 128 -17.84 1.43 5.63
CA LEU A 128 -17.46 2.40 4.62
C LEU A 128 -16.26 1.90 3.80
N TYR A 129 -15.25 1.34 4.46
CA TYR A 129 -14.10 0.71 3.83
C TYR A 129 -14.53 -0.42 2.87
N LYS A 130 -15.38 -1.33 3.33
CA LYS A 130 -15.94 -2.40 2.49
C LYS A 130 -16.73 -1.85 1.29
N SER A 131 -17.35 -0.68 1.44
CA SER A 131 -18.20 -0.09 0.40
C SER A 131 -17.43 0.50 -0.79
N PHE A 132 -16.10 0.60 -0.70
CA PHE A 132 -15.24 1.15 -1.76
C PHE A 132 -15.31 0.37 -3.07
N SER A 133 -15.32 -0.96 -2.99
CA SER A 133 -15.49 -1.85 -4.14
C SER A 133 -16.22 -3.12 -3.71
N TRP A 134 -16.95 -3.74 -4.63
CA TRP A 134 -17.69 -4.98 -4.39
C TRP A 134 -16.77 -6.14 -4.01
N ASP A 135 -15.54 -6.13 -4.51
CA ASP A 135 -14.54 -7.18 -4.29
C ASP A 135 -13.65 -6.92 -3.05
N MET A 136 -13.93 -5.87 -2.27
CA MET A 136 -13.14 -5.61 -1.06
C MET A 136 -13.41 -6.69 -0.01
N PRO A 137 -12.37 -7.34 0.53
CA PRO A 137 -12.55 -8.31 1.60
C PRO A 137 -13.10 -7.62 2.85
N ILE A 138 -13.75 -8.41 3.69
CA ILE A 138 -14.12 -7.99 5.05
C ILE A 138 -12.83 -7.60 5.77
N HIS A 139 -12.80 -6.39 6.33
CA HIS A 139 -11.60 -5.88 6.98
C HIS A 139 -11.19 -6.76 8.17
N ASN A 140 -9.90 -7.00 8.34
CA ASN A 140 -9.37 -7.87 9.40
C ASN A 140 -9.75 -7.40 10.81
N CYS A 141 -9.98 -6.09 10.99
CA CYS A 141 -10.44 -5.52 12.26
C CYS A 141 -11.83 -5.99 12.73
N TYR A 142 -12.66 -6.58 11.87
CA TYR A 142 -13.91 -7.20 12.32
C TYR A 142 -13.68 -8.37 13.29
N LYS A 143 -12.50 -9.02 13.24
CA LYS A 143 -12.13 -10.10 14.16
C LYS A 143 -11.85 -9.61 15.57
N TYR A 144 -11.43 -8.35 15.70
CA TYR A 144 -11.01 -7.73 16.95
C TYR A 144 -12.07 -6.75 17.43
N LYS A 145 -13.33 -7.22 17.53
CA LYS A 145 -14.37 -6.45 18.19
C LYS A 145 -13.97 -6.26 19.65
N ILE A 146 -14.01 -5.02 20.09
CA ILE A 146 -13.53 -4.64 21.41
C ILE A 146 -14.75 -4.28 22.25
N ASP A 147 -14.98 -5.06 23.30
CA ASP A 147 -15.98 -4.78 24.30
C ASP A 147 -15.38 -3.85 25.36
N PHE A 148 -15.16 -2.59 24.97
CA PHE A 148 -14.72 -1.58 25.91
C PHE A 148 -15.87 -1.11 26.80
N THR A 149 -15.52 -0.86 28.06
CA THR A 149 -16.36 -0.17 29.04
C THR A 149 -16.05 1.34 29.06
N GLN A 150 -16.91 2.13 29.69
CA GLN A 150 -16.69 3.57 29.83
C GLN A 150 -15.42 3.85 30.65
N GLU A 151 -15.13 3.00 31.62
CA GLU A 151 -13.91 3.03 32.43
C GLU A 151 -12.66 2.82 31.56
N ASP A 152 -12.70 1.84 30.65
CA ASP A 152 -11.58 1.57 29.74
C ASP A 152 -11.27 2.78 28.87
N LEU A 153 -12.31 3.48 28.39
CA LEU A 153 -12.12 4.68 27.60
C LEU A 153 -11.41 5.80 28.38
N GLY A 154 -11.76 5.98 29.66
CA GLY A 154 -11.09 6.94 30.55
C GLY A 154 -9.61 6.60 30.68
N ILE A 155 -9.32 5.34 30.95
CA ILE A 155 -7.95 4.83 31.05
C ILE A 155 -7.17 5.09 29.76
N ILE A 156 -7.71 4.74 28.59
CA ILE A 156 -7.00 4.90 27.32
C ILE A 156 -6.73 6.39 27.03
N LYS A 157 -7.65 7.29 27.39
CA LYS A 157 -7.44 8.75 27.29
C LYS A 157 -6.28 9.22 28.17
N ASP A 158 -6.26 8.81 29.43
CA ASP A 158 -5.21 9.20 30.39
C ASP A 158 -3.82 8.71 29.95
N ILE A 159 -3.80 7.47 29.48
CA ILE A 159 -2.64 6.80 28.91
C ILE A 159 -2.08 7.58 27.71
N HIS A 160 -2.93 7.97 26.75
CA HIS A 160 -2.48 8.75 25.60
C HIS A 160 -2.02 10.16 25.96
N TYR A 161 -2.76 10.83 26.86
CA TYR A 161 -2.36 12.14 27.37
C TYR A 161 -0.96 12.07 27.98
N THR A 162 -0.71 11.04 28.78
CA THR A 162 0.58 10.77 29.42
C THR A 162 1.70 10.57 28.39
N HIS A 163 1.46 9.79 27.33
CA HIS A 163 2.44 9.59 26.25
C HIS A 163 2.75 10.88 25.49
N ASN A 164 1.73 11.67 25.15
CA ASN A 164 1.92 12.95 24.45
C ASN A 164 2.60 14.00 25.32
N TYR A 165 2.29 14.01 26.62
CA TYR A 165 2.97 14.87 27.59
C TYR A 165 4.47 14.58 27.61
N ALA A 166 4.85 13.29 27.67
CA ALA A 166 6.26 12.88 27.61
C ALA A 166 6.94 13.35 26.31
N LYS A 167 6.30 13.11 25.14
CA LYS A 167 6.85 13.50 23.83
C LYS A 167 7.02 15.01 23.65
N LYS A 168 6.11 15.82 24.18
CA LYS A 168 6.21 17.29 24.10
C LYS A 168 7.32 17.83 25.00
N ARG A 169 7.51 17.24 26.17
CA ARG A 169 8.54 17.68 27.13
C ARG A 169 9.96 17.33 26.70
N ASP A 170 10.17 16.23 25.97
CA ASP A 170 11.48 15.94 25.35
C ASP A 170 12.00 17.11 24.48
N ASN A 171 11.10 18.00 24.02
CA ASN A 171 11.45 19.17 23.22
C ASN A 171 11.52 20.50 24.01
N ASN A 172 11.02 20.57 25.26
CA ASN A 172 10.97 21.81 26.05
C ASN A 172 11.49 21.58 27.48
N SER A 173 12.57 22.28 27.84
CA SER A 173 13.30 22.16 29.10
C SER A 173 12.66 22.88 30.29
N ASP A 174 11.33 22.87 30.42
CA ASP A 174 10.68 23.55 31.54
C ASP A 174 10.65 22.65 32.78
N ASN A 175 11.10 23.21 33.90
CA ASN A 175 11.40 22.52 35.16
C ASN A 175 10.14 22.17 36.00
N TYR A 176 8.96 22.61 35.56
CA TYR A 176 7.71 22.37 36.29
C TYR A 176 7.29 20.89 36.17
N ASN A 177 7.07 20.20 37.29
CA ASN A 177 6.70 18.77 37.36
C ASN A 177 7.76 17.76 36.89
N GLN A 178 9.05 18.00 37.16
CA GLN A 178 10.13 17.05 36.84
C GLN A 178 9.85 15.65 37.42
N GLU A 179 9.31 15.56 38.64
CA GLU A 179 9.00 14.29 39.30
C GLU A 179 7.93 13.48 38.56
N PHE A 180 6.82 14.13 38.16
CA PHE A 180 5.77 13.46 37.39
C PHE A 180 6.31 12.96 36.05
N TYR A 181 7.08 13.78 35.33
CA TYR A 181 7.70 13.35 34.08
C TYR A 181 8.66 12.18 34.29
N ASN A 182 9.50 12.21 35.33
CA ASN A 182 10.39 11.10 35.66
C ASN A 182 9.61 9.80 35.93
N LYS A 183 8.45 9.88 36.59
CA LYS A 183 7.54 8.73 36.77
C LYS A 183 6.94 8.25 35.44
N VAL A 184 6.56 9.16 34.54
CA VAL A 184 6.06 8.79 33.21
C VAL A 184 7.15 8.14 32.36
N VAL A 185 8.37 8.66 32.38
CA VAL A 185 9.52 8.11 31.65
C VAL A 185 9.94 6.76 32.24
N SER A 186 9.97 6.60 33.55
CA SER A 186 10.31 5.32 34.18
C SER A 186 9.24 4.26 33.89
N PHE A 187 7.96 4.65 33.94
CA PHE A 187 6.84 3.81 33.52
C PHE A 187 7.03 3.38 32.06
N LYS A 188 7.22 4.32 31.13
CA LYS A 188 7.49 4.02 29.71
C LYS A 188 8.66 3.04 29.54
N LYS A 189 9.82 3.31 30.16
CA LYS A 189 11.01 2.45 30.09
C LYS A 189 10.74 1.03 30.62
N TYR A 190 9.93 0.90 31.66
CA TYR A 190 9.53 -0.41 32.19
C TYR A 190 8.79 -1.23 31.13
N PHE A 191 7.83 -0.63 30.43
CA PHE A 191 7.10 -1.30 29.34
C PHE A 191 7.97 -1.59 28.13
N ASP A 192 8.80 -0.62 27.70
CA ASP A 192 9.73 -0.79 26.58
C ASP A 192 10.66 -1.99 26.85
N LYS A 193 11.10 -2.18 28.09
CA LYS A 193 11.92 -3.32 28.51
C LYS A 193 11.15 -4.65 28.46
N GLN A 194 9.90 -4.69 28.94
CA GLN A 194 9.07 -5.90 28.91
C GLN A 194 8.82 -6.40 27.47
N MET A 195 8.69 -5.47 26.52
CA MET A 195 8.55 -5.79 25.09
C MET A 195 9.80 -6.33 24.41
N GLN A 196 10.97 -6.04 24.95
CA GLN A 196 12.21 -6.65 24.47
C GLN A 196 12.36 -8.09 24.96
N THR A 197 11.67 -8.45 26.05
CA THR A 197 11.79 -9.76 26.71
C THR A 197 10.70 -10.75 26.32
N GLU A 198 9.48 -10.31 26.00
CA GLU A 198 8.50 -11.15 25.30
C GLU A 198 8.94 -11.27 23.85
N GLU A 199 9.02 -12.49 23.31
CA GLU A 199 9.47 -12.82 21.94
C GLU A 199 9.25 -11.65 21.02
N THR A 200 10.35 -10.93 20.75
CA THR A 200 10.31 -9.64 20.09
C THR A 200 9.36 -9.77 18.91
N VAL A 201 8.27 -8.98 18.94
CA VAL A 201 7.58 -8.56 17.73
C VAL A 201 8.59 -7.71 16.98
N THR A 202 9.65 -8.36 16.49
CA THR A 202 10.40 -7.93 15.35
C THR A 202 9.34 -7.92 14.28
N CYS A 203 8.82 -6.72 14.01
CA CYS A 203 8.47 -6.45 12.64
C CYS A 203 9.77 -6.77 11.89
N ASN A 204 9.88 -7.97 11.33
CA ASN A 204 10.82 -8.24 10.24
C ASN A 204 10.36 -7.44 9.00
N THR A 205 10.01 -6.16 9.19
CA THR A 205 10.56 -5.14 8.31
C THR A 205 12.05 -5.19 8.56
N GLU A 206 12.83 -5.52 7.53
CA GLU A 206 14.24 -5.16 7.52
C GLU A 206 14.32 -3.65 7.81
N VAL A 207 14.51 -3.29 9.07
CA VAL A 207 14.91 -1.95 9.49
C VAL A 207 16.40 -1.88 9.15
N LYS A 208 16.70 -1.78 7.86
CA LYS A 208 17.95 -1.18 7.41
C LYS A 208 17.93 0.25 7.93
N THR A 209 18.77 0.50 8.91
CA THR A 209 19.16 1.79 9.49
C THR A 209 18.77 2.98 8.61
N ILE A 210 17.75 3.69 9.09
CA ILE A 210 17.15 4.87 8.48
C ILE A 210 18.19 6.00 8.48
N THR A 211 18.83 6.22 7.34
CA THR A 211 19.22 7.58 6.95
C THR A 211 17.98 8.26 6.36
N LYS A 212 17.74 9.51 6.79
CA LYS A 212 16.62 10.37 6.37
C LYS A 212 16.52 10.42 4.84
N THR A 213 15.65 9.60 4.28
CA THR A 213 15.14 9.82 2.93
C THR A 213 13.69 9.36 2.90
N THR A 214 12.84 10.31 2.52
CA THR A 214 11.42 10.18 2.14
C THR A 214 10.97 8.73 1.91
N VAL A 215 10.14 8.19 2.81
CA VAL A 215 9.50 6.89 2.68
C VAL A 215 8.46 6.96 1.55
N SER A 216 8.94 6.82 0.32
CA SER A 216 8.15 6.31 -0.78
C SER A 216 8.00 4.82 -0.51
N CYS A 217 6.76 4.33 -0.34
CA CYS A 217 6.46 2.91 -0.46
C CYS A 217 6.84 2.51 -1.89
N LYS A 218 8.11 2.14 -2.08
CA LYS A 218 8.65 1.70 -3.35
C LYS A 218 8.06 0.31 -3.57
N ASN A 219 6.84 0.26 -4.12
CA ASN A 219 6.33 -0.95 -4.74
C ASN A 219 7.48 -1.47 -5.61
N ASN A 220 7.90 -2.71 -5.40
CA ASN A 220 8.90 -3.33 -6.26
C ASN A 220 8.35 -3.27 -7.69
N ILE A 221 8.70 -2.24 -8.46
CA ILE A 221 8.25 -2.02 -9.85
C ILE A 221 8.55 -3.25 -10.69
N SER A 222 9.56 -4.03 -10.29
CA SER A 222 9.89 -5.34 -10.85
C SER A 222 8.70 -6.31 -10.83
N PHE A 223 7.90 -6.36 -9.76
CA PHE A 223 6.82 -7.34 -9.63
C PHE A 223 5.69 -7.14 -10.66
N PRO A 224 5.08 -5.95 -10.84
CA PRO A 224 4.12 -5.74 -11.92
C PRO A 224 4.74 -5.86 -13.31
N ILE A 225 6.02 -5.51 -13.50
CA ILE A 225 6.71 -5.73 -14.78
C ILE A 225 6.84 -7.23 -15.11
N ILE A 226 7.28 -8.05 -14.15
CA ILE A 226 7.43 -9.50 -14.32
C ILE A 226 6.06 -10.14 -14.59
N ILE A 227 5.03 -9.77 -13.83
CA ILE A 227 3.66 -10.26 -14.07
C ILE A 227 3.18 -9.88 -15.47
N THR A 228 3.40 -8.64 -15.89
CA THR A 228 2.98 -8.17 -17.22
C THR A 228 3.70 -8.95 -18.31
N LEU A 229 5.02 -9.14 -18.20
CA LEU A 229 5.80 -9.96 -19.13
C LEU A 229 5.29 -11.40 -19.20
N PHE A 230 4.95 -12.00 -18.05
CA PHE A 230 4.46 -13.38 -17.98
C PHE A 230 3.09 -13.53 -18.64
N ILE A 231 2.16 -12.61 -18.36
CA ILE A 231 0.82 -12.58 -18.96
C ILE A 231 0.90 -12.35 -20.46
N THR A 232 1.71 -11.37 -20.92
CA THR A 232 1.89 -11.11 -22.34
C THR A 232 2.48 -12.33 -23.05
N SER A 233 3.48 -12.98 -22.47
CA SER A 233 4.07 -14.21 -23.03
C SER A 233 3.04 -15.34 -23.12
N LEU A 234 2.22 -15.55 -22.09
CA LEU A 234 1.16 -16.56 -22.10
C LEU A 234 0.13 -16.29 -23.20
N ILE A 235 -0.31 -15.04 -23.35
CA ILE A 235 -1.24 -14.64 -24.42
C ILE A 235 -0.60 -14.90 -25.80
N SER A 236 0.67 -14.53 -26.01
CA SER A 236 1.37 -14.79 -27.26
C SER A 236 1.47 -16.28 -27.58
N ILE A 237 1.76 -17.13 -26.60
CA ILE A 237 1.81 -18.59 -26.76
C ILE A 237 0.43 -19.15 -27.11
N LEU A 238 -0.62 -18.70 -26.43
CA LEU A 238 -2.00 -19.12 -26.72
C LEU A 238 -2.42 -18.70 -28.12
N LEU A 239 -2.17 -17.45 -28.52
CA LEU A 239 -2.45 -16.97 -29.87
C LEU A 239 -1.66 -17.75 -30.93
N PHE A 240 -0.38 -18.05 -30.68
CA PHE A 240 0.43 -18.85 -31.59
C PHE A 240 -0.10 -20.28 -31.72
N THR A 241 -0.53 -20.88 -30.61
CA THR A 241 -1.11 -22.22 -30.59
C THR A 241 -2.44 -22.24 -31.34
N LEU A 242 -3.35 -21.31 -31.03
CA LEU A 242 -4.61 -21.15 -31.76
C LEU A 242 -4.36 -20.88 -33.24
N TYR A 243 -3.41 -20.03 -33.58
CA TYR A 243 -3.02 -19.77 -34.96
C TYR A 243 -2.56 -21.03 -35.68
N LYS A 244 -1.69 -21.84 -35.04
CA LYS A 244 -1.10 -23.05 -35.63
C LYS A 244 -2.13 -24.16 -35.79
N TYR A 245 -3.00 -24.36 -34.81
CA TYR A 245 -3.93 -25.50 -34.73
C TYR A 245 -5.36 -25.18 -35.20
N THR A 246 -5.71 -23.91 -35.41
CA THR A 246 -6.98 -23.53 -36.04
C THR A 246 -6.84 -23.56 -37.56
N SER A 247 -7.94 -23.83 -38.27
CA SER A 247 -8.09 -23.74 -39.73
C SER A 247 -7.68 -22.38 -40.32
N PHE A 248 -7.43 -21.36 -39.50
CA PHE A 248 -6.85 -20.09 -39.92
C PHE A 248 -5.42 -20.22 -40.48
N SER A 249 -4.64 -21.20 -39.99
CA SER A 249 -3.28 -21.46 -40.48
C SER A 249 -3.27 -21.90 -41.95
N SER A 250 -4.25 -22.73 -42.36
CA SER A 250 -4.38 -23.15 -43.76
C SER A 250 -4.86 -21.99 -44.64
N TYR A 251 -5.76 -21.14 -44.15
CA TYR A 251 -6.20 -19.94 -44.84
C TYR A 251 -5.05 -18.95 -45.10
N LEU A 252 -4.21 -18.68 -44.10
CA LEU A 252 -3.06 -17.80 -44.26
C LEU A 252 -1.96 -18.39 -45.12
N LYS A 253 -1.70 -19.71 -45.03
CA LYS A 253 -0.82 -20.40 -45.98
C LYS A 253 -1.32 -20.21 -47.42
N ARG A 254 -2.63 -20.25 -47.65
CA ARG A 254 -3.23 -20.00 -48.96
C ARG A 254 -2.99 -18.56 -49.43
N ILE A 255 -3.20 -17.55 -48.57
CA ILE A 255 -2.94 -16.14 -48.90
C ILE A 255 -1.45 -15.90 -49.19
N LEU A 256 -0.55 -16.43 -48.35
CA LEU A 256 0.89 -16.28 -48.54
C LEU A 256 1.37 -16.96 -49.81
N SER A 257 0.88 -18.16 -50.12
CA SER A 257 1.15 -18.87 -51.37
C SER A 257 0.65 -18.08 -52.57
N TYR A 258 -0.58 -17.54 -52.50
CA TYR A 258 -1.13 -16.69 -53.55
C TYR A 258 -0.28 -15.44 -53.79
N LYS A 259 0.13 -14.74 -52.72
CA LYS A 259 1.03 -13.58 -52.85
C LYS A 259 2.36 -13.99 -53.46
N ARG A 260 3.00 -15.06 -52.99
CA ARG A 260 4.29 -15.55 -53.51
C ARG A 260 4.20 -15.86 -55.01
N ASN A 261 3.14 -16.53 -55.45
CA ASN A 261 2.92 -16.81 -56.86
C ASN A 261 2.74 -15.51 -57.67
N LYS A 262 2.05 -14.51 -57.12
CA LYS A 262 1.92 -13.20 -57.76
C LYS A 262 3.27 -12.48 -57.90
N TRP A 263 4.12 -12.53 -56.88
CA TRP A 263 5.48 -11.96 -56.96
C TRP A 263 6.35 -12.70 -57.97
N ASN A 264 6.28 -14.04 -58.01
CA ASN A 264 7.01 -14.83 -59.01
C ASN A 264 6.57 -14.49 -60.45
N LEU A 265 5.27 -14.24 -60.66
CA LEU A 265 4.77 -13.81 -61.97
C LEU A 265 5.31 -12.43 -62.38
N ILE A 266 5.39 -11.50 -61.44
CA ILE A 266 5.97 -10.16 -61.68
C ILE A 266 7.47 -10.29 -61.98
N ASP A 267 8.19 -11.15 -61.25
CA ASP A 267 9.62 -11.39 -61.48
C ASP A 267 9.87 -12.03 -62.86
N GLU A 268 9.07 -13.03 -63.25
CA GLU A 268 9.10 -13.59 -64.60
C GLU A 268 8.78 -12.56 -65.69
N GLU A 269 7.85 -11.64 -65.42
CA GLU A 269 7.51 -10.55 -66.34
C GLU A 269 8.68 -9.56 -66.48
N ILE A 270 9.30 -9.15 -65.37
CA ILE A 270 10.53 -8.31 -65.37
C ILE A 270 11.65 -9.01 -66.14
N ASN A 271 11.87 -10.30 -65.90
CA ASN A 271 12.89 -11.09 -66.59
C ASN A 271 12.62 -11.26 -68.10
N ARG A 272 11.38 -11.15 -68.57
CA ARG A 272 11.05 -11.12 -70.01
C ARG A 272 11.27 -9.75 -70.64
N PHE A 273 11.05 -8.67 -69.90
CA PHE A 273 11.27 -7.30 -70.38
C PHE A 273 12.72 -6.85 -70.32
N GLN A 274 13.57 -7.53 -69.54
CA GLN A 274 15.00 -7.57 -69.80
C GLN A 274 15.25 -8.39 -71.07
N GLU A 275 14.96 -7.79 -72.23
CA GLU A 275 15.62 -8.20 -73.47
C GLU A 275 17.11 -8.29 -73.18
N THR A 276 17.71 -9.41 -73.57
CA THR A 276 19.15 -9.58 -73.60
C THR A 276 19.74 -8.46 -74.44
N GLU A 277 20.10 -7.34 -73.81
CA GLU A 277 21.11 -6.45 -74.34
C GLU A 277 22.30 -7.36 -74.59
N ILE A 278 22.54 -7.61 -75.88
CA ILE A 278 23.67 -8.37 -76.37
C ILE A 278 24.89 -7.70 -75.75
N SER A 279 25.40 -8.32 -74.70
CA SER A 279 26.60 -7.93 -73.97
C SER A 279 27.74 -7.94 -74.98
N SER A 280 27.97 -6.79 -75.61
CA SER A 280 29.19 -6.53 -76.35
C SER A 280 30.32 -6.58 -75.33
N SER A 281 31.00 -7.72 -75.31
CA SER A 281 32.17 -7.97 -74.48
C SER A 281 33.31 -7.09 -74.96
N ILE A 282 33.36 -5.86 -74.46
CA ILE A 282 34.58 -5.06 -74.50
C ILE A 282 35.48 -5.61 -73.38
N LYS A 283 36.44 -6.45 -73.75
CA LYS A 283 37.59 -6.78 -72.91
C LYS A 283 38.28 -5.46 -72.52
N ARG A 284 38.14 -5.05 -71.27
CA ARG A 284 39.04 -4.09 -70.63
C ARG A 284 40.15 -4.89 -69.95
N ASP A 285 41.29 -4.97 -70.64
CA ASP A 285 42.59 -5.12 -70.00
C ASP A 285 42.82 -3.85 -69.17
N ASP A 286 42.61 -3.92 -67.86
CA ASP A 286 43.16 -2.93 -66.94
C ASP A 286 44.00 -3.65 -65.89
N GLU A 287 45.28 -3.68 -66.22
CA GLU A 287 46.45 -4.05 -65.44
C GLU A 287 46.59 -3.10 -64.24
N TYR A 288 46.05 -3.50 -63.08
CA TYR A 288 46.29 -2.75 -61.84
C TYR A 288 47.68 -3.10 -61.28
N TYR A 289 48.62 -2.20 -61.53
CA TYR A 289 49.90 -2.13 -60.84
C TYR A 289 49.69 -1.97 -59.31
N MET A 290 50.06 -3.01 -58.56
CA MET A 290 50.32 -2.91 -57.12
C MET A 290 51.59 -2.08 -56.90
N LEU A 291 51.47 -0.93 -56.23
CA LEU A 291 52.61 -0.25 -55.62
C LEU A 291 52.47 -0.29 -54.10
N SER A 292 53.22 -1.22 -53.52
CA SER A 292 53.55 -1.31 -52.10
C SER A 292 54.75 -0.42 -51.76
N ASN A 293 54.59 0.44 -50.76
CA ASN A 293 55.64 1.07 -49.93
C ASN A 293 54.98 1.23 -48.55
N TYR A 294 55.33 0.57 -47.44
CA TYR A 294 56.60 0.15 -46.82
C TYR A 294 57.59 1.28 -46.51
N GLN A 295 57.46 1.81 -45.30
CA GLN A 295 58.48 2.36 -44.36
C GLN A 295 57.76 3.35 -43.43
N GLY A 296 57.96 3.40 -42.11
CA GLY A 296 58.91 2.75 -41.22
C GLY A 296 59.10 3.66 -40.00
N TYR A 297 59.14 3.07 -38.80
CA TYR A 297 59.56 3.62 -37.49
C TYR A 297 58.77 4.77 -36.85
#